data_AF-A0A9D2LHJ4-F1
#
_entry.id   AF-A0A9D2LHJ4-F1
#
_cell.length_a   1.000
_cell.length_b   1.000
_cell.length_c   1.000
_cell.angle_alpha   90.00
_cell.angle_beta   90.00
_cell.angle_gamma   90.00
#
_symmetry.space_group_name_H-M   'P 1'
#
loop_
_entity.id
_entity.type
_entity.pdbx_description
1 polymer ?
#
loop_
_entity_poly.entity_id
_entity_poly.type
_entity_poly.pdbx_seq_one_letter_code
_entity_poly.pdbx_strand_id
1 'polypeptide(L)'
;MESFRLKNIIILILALMNLCLLGLLAVRATTALSAQAEARDQMVQLYAAEGVSLDGSLISGTTPPSGLTLERDTAEEARMAEFLLGDPLAQSDGGGGVTTYQNENGSAVFRADGTFDVVIDQSDDMADTLCRAFCRAFHYEGLTVSLEGAEGTASAVQTYNGAPVVNCTVTFAIAGGRVVSVSGAHLPQEGQSASGDGALSALGALNAFLGTVQSGAVVTAVTDLYLCYELQSTTATPMALVPAWCIVTDTSNYYVNCYTGSVSAA
;
A
#
# COMPACT_ATOMS: atom_id res chain seq x y z
N MET A 1 61.00 22.19 11.87
CA MET A 1 60.74 21.40 10.64
C MET A 1 60.08 20.03 10.89
N GLU A 2 60.00 19.53 12.13
CA GLU A 2 59.42 18.21 12.44
C GLU A 2 57.88 18.15 12.40
N SER A 3 57.19 19.26 12.69
CA SER A 3 55.72 19.36 12.67
C SER A 3 55.08 19.06 11.29
N PHE A 4 55.72 19.48 10.19
CA PHE A 4 55.23 19.21 8.83
C PHE A 4 55.37 17.74 8.42
N ARG A 5 56.46 17.07 8.84
CA ARG A 5 56.65 15.65 8.57
C ARG A 5 55.67 14.79 9.37
N LEU A 6 55.41 15.15 10.63
CA LEU A 6 54.43 14.47 11.47
C LEU A 6 53.00 14.59 10.90
N LYS A 7 52.59 15.78 10.45
CA LYS A 7 51.29 15.99 9.78
C LYS A 7 51.15 15.14 8.52
N ASN A 8 52.17 15.08 7.68
CA ASN A 8 52.13 14.26 6.46
C ASN A 8 52.03 12.76 6.78
N ILE A 9 52.74 12.29 7.81
CA ILE A 9 52.67 10.89 8.25
C ILE A 9 51.26 10.56 8.79
N ILE A 10 50.67 11.45 9.59
CA ILE A 10 49.30 11.26 10.12
C ILE A 10 48.28 11.22 8.97
N ILE A 11 48.38 12.15 8.00
CA ILE A 11 47.49 12.18 6.83
C ILE A 11 47.63 10.90 6.01
N LEU A 12 48.85 10.40 5.81
CA LEU A 12 49.11 9.16 5.08
C LEU A 12 48.46 7.95 5.77
N ILE A 13 48.59 7.83 7.09
CA ILE A 13 47.99 6.73 7.86
C ILE A 13 46.45 6.80 7.78
N LEU A 14 45.86 7.98 7.94
CA LEU A 14 44.41 8.16 7.81
C LEU A 14 43.92 7.77 6.40
N ALA A 15 44.64 8.19 5.36
CA ALA A 15 44.30 7.86 3.98
C ALA A 15 44.39 6.35 3.72
N LEU A 16 45.43 5.69 4.23
CA LEU A 16 45.65 4.26 4.06
C LEU A 16 44.62 3.43 4.84
N MET A 17 44.25 3.87 6.05
CA MET A 17 43.17 3.28 6.84
C MET A 17 41.83 3.42 6.12
N ASN A 18 41.49 4.61 5.62
CA ASN A 18 40.25 4.83 4.86
C ASN A 18 40.21 4.01 3.56
N LEU A 19 41.33 3.88 2.85
CA LEU A 19 41.44 3.02 1.66
C LEU A 19 41.20 1.54 2.02
N CYS A 20 41.77 1.08 3.13
CA CYS A 20 41.59 -0.29 3.61
C CYS A 20 40.13 -0.55 4.02
N LEU A 21 39.50 0.39 4.73
CA LEU A 21 38.06 0.32 5.07
C LEU A 21 37.19 0.29 3.82
N LEU A 22 37.51 1.10 2.81
CA LEU A 22 36.79 1.12 1.54
C LEU A 22 36.95 -0.20 0.76
N GLY A 23 38.15 -0.79 0.75
CA GLY A 23 38.41 -2.10 0.17
C GLY A 23 37.61 -3.22 0.84
N LEU A 24 37.55 -3.24 2.18
CA LEU A 24 36.74 -4.20 2.93
C LEU A 24 35.23 -4.01 2.68
N LEU A 25 34.76 -2.76 2.63
CA LEU A 25 33.37 -2.44 2.29
C LEU A 25 33.04 -2.89 0.86
N ALA A 26 33.94 -2.69 -0.09
CA ALA A 26 33.75 -3.08 -1.48
C ALA A 26 33.62 -4.61 -1.63
N VAL A 27 34.49 -5.38 -0.97
CA VAL A 27 34.39 -6.85 -0.97
C VAL A 27 33.09 -7.32 -0.30
N ARG A 28 32.68 -6.70 0.82
CA ARG A 28 31.40 -7.04 1.46
C ARG A 28 30.20 -6.71 0.57
N ALA A 29 30.26 -5.61 -0.16
CA ALA A 29 29.19 -5.22 -1.08
C ALA A 29 29.08 -6.20 -2.25
N THR A 30 30.22 -6.63 -2.84
CA THR A 30 30.19 -7.59 -3.94
C THR A 30 29.74 -8.99 -3.50
N THR A 31 30.13 -9.44 -2.31
CA THR A 31 29.66 -10.72 -1.77
C THR A 31 28.16 -10.68 -1.47
N ALA A 32 27.64 -9.57 -0.93
CA ALA A 32 26.21 -9.39 -0.69
C ALA A 32 25.40 -9.44 -1.99
N LEU A 33 25.84 -8.74 -3.04
CA LEU A 33 25.17 -8.76 -4.35
C LEU A 33 25.16 -10.15 -4.97
N SER A 34 26.28 -10.87 -4.87
CA SER A 34 26.39 -12.23 -5.40
C SER A 34 25.48 -13.20 -4.65
N ALA A 35 25.44 -13.13 -3.32
CA ALA A 35 24.56 -13.95 -2.49
C ALA A 35 23.08 -13.67 -2.76
N GLN A 36 22.71 -12.41 -3.02
CA GLN A 36 21.34 -12.05 -3.38
C GLN A 36 20.94 -12.61 -4.75
N ALA A 37 21.84 -12.57 -5.74
CA ALA A 37 21.60 -13.17 -7.04
C ALA A 37 21.41 -14.69 -6.93
N GLU A 38 22.28 -15.37 -6.18
CA GLU A 38 22.18 -16.81 -5.95
C GLU A 38 20.87 -17.19 -5.24
N ALA A 39 20.46 -16.43 -4.22
CA ALA A 39 19.19 -16.65 -3.53
C ALA A 39 17.97 -16.45 -4.44
N ARG A 40 18.03 -15.50 -5.39
CA ARG A 40 16.98 -15.33 -6.42
C ARG A 40 16.91 -16.52 -7.35
N ASP A 41 18.05 -17.00 -7.86
CA ASP A 41 18.08 -18.16 -8.76
C ASP A 41 17.58 -19.43 -8.07
N GLN A 42 17.95 -19.64 -6.80
CA GLN A 42 17.44 -20.75 -5.99
C GLN A 42 15.91 -20.66 -5.80
N MET A 43 15.37 -19.47 -5.53
CA MET A 43 13.93 -19.27 -5.39
C MET A 43 13.17 -19.61 -6.68
N VAL A 44 13.69 -19.16 -7.83
CA VAL A 44 13.13 -19.50 -9.15
C VAL A 44 13.10 -21.02 -9.37
N GLN A 45 14.16 -21.74 -8.99
CA GLN A 45 14.20 -23.20 -9.10
C GLN A 45 13.19 -23.89 -8.17
N LEU A 46 12.99 -23.39 -6.95
CA LEU A 46 11.99 -23.94 -6.03
C LEU A 46 10.57 -23.78 -6.59
N TYR A 47 10.22 -22.61 -7.13
CA TYR A 47 8.92 -22.40 -7.77
C TYR A 47 8.74 -23.28 -9.00
N ALA A 48 9.78 -23.41 -9.84
CA ALA A 48 9.74 -24.28 -11.01
C ALA A 48 9.53 -25.76 -10.63
N ALA A 49 10.06 -26.22 -9.49
CA ALA A 49 9.84 -27.57 -8.98
C ALA A 49 8.38 -27.83 -8.58
N GLU A 50 7.67 -26.79 -8.13
CA GLU A 50 6.22 -26.83 -7.86
C GLU A 50 5.38 -26.55 -9.12
N GLY A 51 6.00 -26.42 -10.29
CA GLY A 51 5.31 -26.16 -11.56
C GLY A 51 4.83 -24.71 -11.73
N VAL A 52 5.34 -23.78 -10.91
CA VAL A 52 5.00 -22.35 -10.98
C VAL A 52 6.13 -21.58 -11.67
N SER A 53 5.77 -20.78 -12.69
CA SER A 53 6.71 -19.86 -13.33
C SER A 53 6.95 -18.64 -12.45
N LEU A 54 8.23 -18.31 -12.21
CA LEU A 54 8.64 -17.09 -11.50
C LEU A 54 9.81 -16.46 -12.25
N ASP A 55 9.64 -15.21 -12.70
CA ASP A 55 10.74 -14.42 -13.22
C ASP A 55 11.54 -13.84 -12.06
N GLY A 56 12.83 -14.19 -11.98
CA GLY A 56 13.73 -13.67 -10.97
C GLY A 56 13.79 -12.14 -10.95
N SER A 57 13.54 -11.44 -12.07
CA SER A 57 13.54 -9.97 -12.13
C SER A 57 12.45 -9.31 -11.27
N LEU A 58 11.39 -10.03 -10.93
CA LEU A 58 10.33 -9.56 -10.03
C LEU A 58 10.80 -9.49 -8.57
N ILE A 59 11.84 -10.25 -8.21
CA ILE A 59 12.34 -10.32 -6.84
C ILE A 59 13.16 -9.08 -6.51
N SER A 60 12.48 -8.07 -5.98
CA SER A 60 13.10 -6.80 -5.62
C SER A 60 13.98 -6.90 -4.36
N GLY A 61 15.05 -6.09 -4.34
CA GLY A 61 15.88 -5.85 -3.15
C GLY A 61 15.39 -4.70 -2.26
N THR A 62 14.24 -4.10 -2.59
CA THR A 62 13.67 -2.99 -1.82
C THR A 62 13.33 -3.43 -0.40
N THR A 63 13.76 -2.64 0.59
CA THR A 63 13.38 -2.83 1.99
C THR A 63 11.92 -2.39 2.17
N PRO A 64 11.06 -3.23 2.78
CA PRO A 64 9.70 -2.81 3.11
C PRO A 64 9.70 -1.56 3.99
N PRO A 65 8.74 -0.64 3.82
CA PRO A 65 8.60 0.50 4.69
C PRO A 65 8.13 0.06 6.08
N SER A 66 8.29 0.93 7.08
CA SER A 66 7.69 0.70 8.40
C SER A 66 6.17 0.79 8.35
N GLY A 67 5.53 0.18 9.33
CA GLY A 67 4.10 0.32 9.56
C GLY A 67 3.77 1.73 10.05
N LEU A 68 2.51 2.10 9.95
CA LEU A 68 2.04 3.43 10.31
C LEU A 68 0.80 3.33 11.18
N THR A 69 0.66 4.28 12.10
CA THR A 69 -0.61 4.57 12.75
C THR A 69 -1.08 5.92 12.24
N LEU A 70 -2.31 5.98 11.75
CA LEU A 70 -2.92 7.21 11.23
C LEU A 70 -3.93 7.74 12.25
N GLU A 71 -4.04 9.06 12.31
CA GLU A 71 -5.05 9.76 13.11
C GLU A 71 -6.16 10.26 12.19
N ARG A 72 -7.39 10.29 12.71
CA ARG A 72 -8.57 10.74 11.95
C ARG A 72 -8.44 12.22 11.58
N ASP A 73 -8.60 12.53 10.30
CA ASP A 73 -8.65 13.90 9.78
C ASP A 73 -10.10 14.30 9.42
N THR A 74 -10.78 14.96 10.34
CA THR A 74 -12.16 15.42 10.12
C THR A 74 -12.28 16.58 9.13
N ALA A 75 -11.18 17.28 8.82
CA ALA A 75 -11.17 18.32 7.81
C ALA A 75 -11.08 17.71 6.40
N GLU A 76 -10.36 16.61 6.23
CA GLU A 76 -10.39 15.82 4.99
C GLU A 76 -11.76 15.16 4.77
N GLU A 77 -12.38 14.61 5.81
CA GLU A 77 -13.76 14.08 5.74
C GLU A 77 -14.77 15.16 5.28
N ALA A 78 -14.68 16.37 5.83
CA ALA A 78 -15.52 17.49 5.39
C ALA A 78 -15.29 17.82 3.90
N ARG A 79 -14.03 17.91 3.45
CA ARG A 79 -13.71 18.15 2.04
C ARG A 79 -14.25 17.05 1.11
N MET A 80 -14.23 15.79 1.54
CA MET A 80 -14.83 14.68 0.78
C MET A 80 -16.35 14.83 0.69
N ALA A 81 -17.01 15.17 1.80
CA ALA A 81 -18.45 15.40 1.82
C ALA A 81 -18.83 16.58 0.91
N GLU A 82 -18.11 17.69 1.00
CA GLU A 82 -18.29 18.89 0.16
C GLU A 82 -18.08 18.56 -1.32
N PHE A 83 -17.09 17.74 -1.64
CA PHE A 83 -16.84 17.32 -3.02
C PHE A 83 -18.00 16.51 -3.61
N LEU A 84 -18.62 15.62 -2.81
CA LEU A 84 -19.67 14.71 -3.29
C LEU A 84 -21.07 15.33 -3.23
N LEU A 85 -21.35 16.15 -2.22
CA LEU A 85 -22.69 16.67 -1.94
C LEU A 85 -22.80 18.18 -2.19
N GLY A 86 -21.69 18.91 -2.33
CA GLY A 86 -21.67 20.37 -2.44
C GLY A 86 -21.93 21.10 -1.12
N ASP A 87 -21.87 22.42 -1.19
CA ASP A 87 -22.06 23.34 -0.06
C ASP A 87 -23.42 24.04 -0.06
N PRO A 88 -23.93 24.48 1.11
CA PRO A 88 -23.37 24.29 2.45
C PRO A 88 -23.81 22.96 3.11
N LEU A 89 -22.95 22.37 3.93
CA LEU A 89 -23.27 21.15 4.69
C LEU A 89 -23.64 21.44 6.15
N ALA A 90 -24.69 20.79 6.64
CA ALA A 90 -24.98 20.70 8.06
C ALA A 90 -24.20 19.52 8.67
N GLN A 91 -23.24 19.83 9.55
CA GLN A 91 -22.47 18.83 10.29
C GLN A 91 -23.18 18.46 11.60
N SER A 92 -23.21 17.17 11.94
CA SER A 92 -23.60 16.69 13.26
C SER A 92 -22.66 15.59 13.77
N ASP A 93 -22.43 15.58 15.09
CA ASP A 93 -21.67 14.54 15.79
C ASP A 93 -22.66 13.49 16.33
N GLY A 94 -22.57 12.26 15.80
CA GLY A 94 -23.40 11.14 16.22
C GLY A 94 -22.92 10.48 17.53
N GLY A 95 -21.78 10.92 18.06
CA GLY A 95 -21.07 10.25 19.14
C GLY A 95 -20.35 8.99 18.67
N GLY A 96 -19.47 8.44 19.51
CA GLY A 96 -18.77 7.19 19.21
C GLY A 96 -17.80 7.28 18.02
N GLY A 97 -17.35 8.47 17.67
CA GLY A 97 -16.45 8.67 16.52
C GLY A 97 -17.17 8.66 15.18
N VAL A 98 -18.47 8.97 15.15
CA VAL A 98 -19.27 9.09 13.92
C VAL A 98 -19.59 10.55 13.64
N THR A 99 -19.31 11.01 12.42
CA THR A 99 -19.64 12.38 11.98
C THR A 99 -20.51 12.29 10.74
N THR A 100 -21.60 13.07 10.72
CA THR A 100 -22.54 13.12 9.60
C THR A 100 -22.54 14.51 8.98
N TYR A 101 -22.56 14.56 7.66
CA TYR A 101 -22.74 15.76 6.85
C TYR A 101 -23.98 15.60 5.99
N GLN A 102 -24.82 16.63 5.88
CA GLN A 102 -26.06 16.56 5.13
C GLN A 102 -26.45 17.90 4.50
N ASN A 103 -27.04 17.83 3.30
CA ASN A 103 -27.73 18.93 2.65
C ASN A 103 -28.88 18.38 1.76
N GLU A 104 -29.38 19.17 0.80
CA GLU A 104 -30.45 18.77 -0.11
C GLU A 104 -30.03 17.75 -1.19
N ASN A 105 -28.72 17.58 -1.41
CA ASN A 105 -28.15 16.66 -2.40
C ASN A 105 -27.87 15.27 -1.82
N GLY A 106 -27.90 15.11 -0.49
CA GLY A 106 -27.75 13.82 0.16
C GLY A 106 -27.11 13.89 1.55
N SER A 107 -26.52 12.78 1.97
CA SER A 107 -25.89 12.64 3.29
C SER A 107 -24.64 11.77 3.25
N ALA A 108 -23.62 12.15 4.02
CA ALA A 108 -22.37 11.43 4.20
C ALA A 108 -22.15 11.12 5.69
N VAL A 109 -21.71 9.90 5.99
CA VAL A 109 -21.40 9.41 7.33
C VAL A 109 -19.96 8.91 7.33
N PHE A 110 -19.12 9.45 8.21
CA PHE A 110 -17.73 9.06 8.41
C PHE A 110 -17.55 8.47 9.81
N ARG A 111 -16.67 7.48 9.92
CA ARG A 111 -16.37 6.77 11.17
C ARG A 111 -14.88 6.84 11.48
N ALA A 112 -14.55 6.73 12.77
CA ALA A 112 -13.18 6.90 13.24
C ALA A 112 -12.19 5.83 12.76
N ASP A 113 -12.67 4.71 12.22
CA ASP A 113 -11.84 3.67 11.58
C ASP A 113 -11.52 3.96 10.10
N GLY A 114 -11.94 5.13 9.59
CA GLY A 114 -11.74 5.55 8.20
C GLY A 114 -12.85 5.08 7.27
N THR A 115 -13.82 4.30 7.74
CA THR A 115 -14.96 3.89 6.90
C THR A 115 -15.96 5.02 6.70
N PHE A 116 -16.56 5.07 5.52
CA PHE A 116 -17.57 6.07 5.20
C PHE A 116 -18.64 5.55 4.24
N ASP A 117 -19.81 6.16 4.32
CA ASP A 117 -20.95 5.91 3.46
C ASP A 117 -21.58 7.24 3.04
N VAL A 118 -21.81 7.42 1.74
CA VAL A 118 -22.45 8.60 1.16
C VAL A 118 -23.62 8.16 0.30
N VAL A 119 -24.77 8.77 0.51
CA VAL A 119 -25.95 8.67 -0.35
C VAL A 119 -26.10 10.00 -1.09
N ILE A 120 -26.23 9.93 -2.42
CA ILE A 120 -26.38 11.09 -3.29
C ILE A 120 -27.77 11.03 -3.91
N ASP A 121 -28.65 11.91 -3.44
CA ASP A 121 -30.04 12.02 -3.91
C ASP A 121 -30.12 12.86 -5.20
N GLN A 122 -29.20 13.82 -5.38
CA GLN A 122 -29.13 14.68 -6.55
C GLN A 122 -27.70 14.75 -7.07
N SER A 123 -27.49 14.37 -8.34
CA SER A 123 -26.18 14.44 -9.00
C SER A 123 -26.31 14.98 -10.42
N ASP A 124 -25.63 16.10 -10.68
CA ASP A 124 -25.57 16.72 -12.00
C ASP A 124 -24.41 16.19 -12.86
N ASP A 125 -23.44 15.50 -12.26
CA ASP A 125 -22.22 15.01 -12.91
C ASP A 125 -22.36 13.59 -13.46
N MET A 126 -21.78 13.35 -14.64
CA MET A 126 -21.77 12.00 -15.21
C MET A 126 -20.85 11.12 -14.38
N ALA A 127 -21.25 9.86 -14.15
CA ALA A 127 -20.56 9.00 -13.20
C ALA A 127 -19.05 8.88 -13.46
N ASP A 128 -18.63 8.68 -14.72
CA ASP A 128 -17.21 8.57 -15.09
C ASP A 128 -16.40 9.83 -14.72
N THR A 129 -16.96 11.03 -14.94
CA THR A 129 -16.32 12.30 -14.60
C THR A 129 -16.14 12.43 -13.09
N LEU A 130 -17.21 12.16 -12.32
CA LEU A 130 -17.18 12.27 -10.86
C LEU A 130 -16.20 11.26 -10.26
N CYS A 131 -16.27 9.98 -10.66
CA CYS A 131 -15.39 8.93 -10.15
C CYS A 131 -13.92 9.27 -10.39
N ARG A 132 -13.55 9.71 -11.61
CA ARG A 132 -12.15 10.08 -11.92
C ARG A 132 -11.68 11.31 -11.16
N ALA A 133 -12.55 12.31 -11.02
CA ALA A 133 -12.22 13.53 -10.30
C ALA A 133 -12.03 13.26 -8.80
N PHE A 134 -12.93 12.48 -8.19
CA PHE A 134 -12.82 12.04 -6.80
C PHE A 134 -11.54 11.23 -6.56
N CYS A 135 -11.27 10.24 -7.42
CA CYS A 135 -10.07 9.41 -7.27
C CYS A 135 -8.79 10.24 -7.31
N ARG A 136 -8.73 11.23 -8.23
CA ARG A 136 -7.59 12.14 -8.33
C ARG A 136 -7.45 13.05 -7.10
N ALA A 137 -8.56 13.54 -6.57
CA ALA A 137 -8.56 14.46 -5.43
C ALA A 137 -8.13 13.77 -4.13
N PHE A 138 -8.48 12.49 -3.96
CA PHE A 138 -8.34 11.76 -2.69
C PHE A 138 -7.40 10.54 -2.76
N HIS A 139 -6.47 10.54 -3.73
CA HIS A 139 -5.38 9.56 -3.86
C HIS A 139 -5.81 8.11 -4.11
N TYR A 140 -6.92 7.92 -4.82
CA TYR A 140 -7.32 6.60 -5.32
C TYR A 140 -6.79 6.36 -6.74
N GLU A 141 -6.27 5.16 -6.96
CA GLU A 141 -5.73 4.71 -8.24
C GLU A 141 -6.38 3.39 -8.69
N GLY A 142 -6.13 3.01 -9.95
CA GLY A 142 -6.66 1.76 -10.50
C GLY A 142 -8.18 1.73 -10.63
N LEU A 143 -8.80 2.87 -11.00
CA LEU A 143 -10.26 2.95 -11.20
C LEU A 143 -10.72 1.90 -12.23
N THR A 144 -11.48 0.93 -11.74
CA THR A 144 -12.16 -0.10 -12.54
C THR A 144 -13.64 0.23 -12.60
N VAL A 145 -14.26 0.04 -13.76
CA VAL A 145 -15.66 0.36 -14.00
C VAL A 145 -16.33 -0.87 -14.60
N SER A 146 -17.42 -1.31 -13.97
CA SER A 146 -18.24 -2.45 -14.39
C SER A 146 -19.68 -1.97 -14.58
N LEU A 147 -20.12 -1.83 -15.82
CA LEU A 147 -21.44 -1.28 -16.17
C LEU A 147 -22.24 -2.26 -17.04
N GLU A 148 -23.52 -2.37 -16.75
CA GLU A 148 -24.54 -2.98 -17.61
C GLU A 148 -25.55 -1.89 -18.02
N GLY A 149 -25.32 -1.29 -19.19
CA GLY A 149 -26.07 -0.13 -19.64
C GLY A 149 -25.75 1.12 -18.81
N ALA A 150 -26.73 1.61 -18.05
CA ALA A 150 -26.61 2.82 -17.22
C ALA A 150 -26.47 2.50 -15.71
N GLU A 151 -26.39 1.22 -15.37
CA GLU A 151 -26.30 0.71 -14.00
C GLU A 151 -24.96 0.01 -13.80
N GLY A 152 -24.42 0.03 -12.58
CA GLY A 152 -23.25 -0.76 -12.23
C GLY A 152 -22.43 -0.15 -11.11
N THR A 153 -21.13 -0.45 -11.10
CA THR A 153 -20.21 0.03 -10.06
C THR A 153 -18.89 0.50 -10.65
N ALA A 154 -18.22 1.39 -9.93
CA ALA A 154 -16.83 1.69 -10.14
C ALA A 154 -16.07 1.56 -8.82
N SER A 155 -14.84 1.05 -8.84
CA SER A 155 -14.03 0.89 -7.63
C SER A 155 -12.58 1.26 -7.87
N ALA A 156 -11.94 1.83 -6.85
CA ALA A 156 -10.53 2.23 -6.88
C ALA A 156 -9.88 2.02 -5.51
N VAL A 157 -8.57 1.74 -5.50
CA VAL A 157 -7.80 1.48 -4.28
C VAL A 157 -7.06 2.74 -3.88
N GLN A 158 -7.08 3.09 -2.59
CA GLN A 158 -6.33 4.24 -2.11
C GLN A 158 -4.84 3.93 -2.06
N THR A 159 -4.02 4.95 -2.32
CA THR A 159 -2.57 4.89 -2.17
C THR A 159 -2.12 5.72 -0.99
N TYR A 160 -1.04 5.28 -0.35
CA TYR A 160 -0.33 6.02 0.69
C TYR A 160 1.14 6.11 0.29
N ASN A 161 1.67 7.32 0.09
CA ASN A 161 3.02 7.55 -0.46
C ASN A 161 3.30 6.74 -1.74
N GLY A 162 2.28 6.56 -2.59
CA GLY A 162 2.37 5.82 -3.85
C GLY A 162 2.31 4.28 -3.71
N ALA A 163 2.25 3.74 -2.50
CA ALA A 163 2.00 2.32 -2.28
C ALA A 163 0.48 2.06 -2.16
N PRO A 164 -0.08 1.06 -2.86
CA PRO A 164 -1.50 0.72 -2.74
C PRO A 164 -1.81 0.20 -1.33
N VAL A 165 -3.00 0.53 -0.82
CA VAL A 165 -3.48 0.08 0.49
C VAL A 165 -4.62 -0.92 0.33
N VAL A 166 -4.31 -2.19 0.54
CA VAL A 166 -5.25 -3.29 0.59
C VAL A 166 -6.28 -3.05 1.68
N ASN A 167 -7.53 -3.44 1.42
CA ASN A 167 -8.71 -3.16 2.26
C ASN A 167 -9.05 -1.67 2.38
N CYS A 168 -8.38 -0.78 1.64
CA CYS A 168 -8.77 0.63 1.50
C CYS A 168 -9.24 0.91 0.07
N THR A 169 -10.51 0.62 -0.18
CA THR A 169 -11.14 0.79 -1.50
C THR A 169 -12.31 1.75 -1.39
N VAL A 170 -12.50 2.58 -2.40
CA VAL A 170 -13.75 3.32 -2.62
C VAL A 170 -14.57 2.59 -3.69
N THR A 171 -15.88 2.49 -3.46
CA THR A 171 -16.83 1.96 -4.43
C THR A 171 -17.94 2.97 -4.67
N PHE A 172 -18.20 3.24 -5.94
CA PHE A 172 -19.28 4.09 -6.44
C PHE A 172 -20.37 3.19 -6.98
N ALA A 173 -21.59 3.32 -6.48
CA ALA A 173 -22.76 2.71 -7.11
C ALA A 173 -23.33 3.68 -8.15
N ILE A 174 -23.59 3.17 -9.35
CA ILE A 174 -24.01 3.94 -10.50
C ILE A 174 -25.41 3.48 -10.91
N ALA A 175 -26.34 4.43 -11.01
CA ALA A 175 -27.68 4.22 -11.53
C ALA A 175 -28.09 5.35 -12.47
N GLY A 176 -28.74 5.02 -13.58
CA GLY A 176 -29.11 6.00 -14.61
C GLY A 176 -27.91 6.83 -15.15
N GLY A 177 -26.69 6.28 -15.11
CA GLY A 177 -25.47 6.97 -15.53
C GLY A 177 -24.93 8.01 -14.53
N ARG A 178 -25.47 8.05 -13.31
CA ARG A 178 -25.09 8.94 -12.21
C ARG A 178 -24.62 8.13 -11.01
N VAL A 179 -23.77 8.72 -10.18
CA VAL A 179 -23.41 8.11 -8.89
C VAL A 179 -24.55 8.36 -7.91
N VAL A 180 -25.04 7.29 -7.28
CA VAL A 180 -26.12 7.35 -6.27
C VAL A 180 -25.62 7.03 -4.86
N SER A 181 -24.49 6.35 -4.74
CA SER A 181 -23.82 6.17 -3.46
C SER A 181 -22.32 6.02 -3.62
N VAL A 182 -21.57 6.42 -2.60
CA VAL A 182 -20.12 6.21 -2.49
C VAL A 182 -19.84 5.63 -1.12
N SER A 183 -19.17 4.49 -1.05
CA SER A 183 -18.82 3.87 0.22
C SER A 183 -17.45 3.21 0.15
N GLY A 184 -16.82 3.04 1.32
CA GLY A 184 -15.50 2.44 1.39
C GLY A 184 -14.75 2.83 2.64
N ALA A 185 -13.42 2.80 2.51
CA ALA A 185 -12.52 3.36 3.51
C ALA A 185 -11.68 4.48 2.89
N HIS A 186 -11.31 5.44 3.73
CA HIS A 186 -10.44 6.54 3.40
C HIS A 186 -9.42 6.76 4.51
N LEU A 187 -8.20 7.00 4.09
CA LEU A 187 -7.05 7.20 4.96
C LEU A 187 -6.48 8.60 4.72
N PRO A 188 -6.20 9.33 5.80
CA PRO A 188 -5.47 10.57 5.68
C PRO A 188 -4.02 10.31 5.27
N GLN A 189 -3.40 11.32 4.67
CA GLN A 189 -2.04 11.21 4.13
C GLN A 189 -0.93 11.49 5.17
N GLU A 190 -1.29 11.74 6.42
CA GLU A 190 -0.35 11.96 7.52
C GLU A 190 -0.43 10.84 8.56
N GLY A 191 0.74 10.31 8.94
CA GLY A 191 0.84 9.15 9.82
C GLY A 191 2.11 9.15 10.66
N GLN A 192 2.05 8.46 11.79
CA GLN A 192 3.23 8.23 12.63
C GLN A 192 3.79 6.85 12.36
N SER A 193 5.10 6.77 12.12
CA SER A 193 5.78 5.49 11.96
C SER A 193 5.69 4.65 13.23
N ALA A 194 5.07 3.48 13.10
CA ALA A 194 5.22 2.41 14.06
C ALA A 194 6.61 1.78 13.89
N SER A 195 7.27 1.44 14.99
CA SER A 195 8.55 0.74 14.95
C SER A 195 8.40 -0.60 14.24
N GLY A 196 8.98 -0.71 13.05
CA GLY A 196 9.00 -1.94 12.25
C GLY A 196 10.42 -2.45 12.08
N ASP A 197 10.92 -3.19 13.06
CA ASP A 197 12.19 -3.92 12.92
C ASP A 197 11.89 -5.34 12.37
N GLY A 198 12.73 -5.82 11.46
CA GLY A 198 12.63 -7.18 10.93
C GLY A 198 11.57 -7.45 9.84
N ALA A 199 11.19 -6.46 9.03
CA ALA A 199 10.27 -6.68 7.90
C ALA A 199 10.82 -7.69 6.87
N LEU A 200 9.98 -8.61 6.42
CA LEU A 200 10.28 -9.66 5.45
C LEU A 200 10.69 -9.07 4.09
N SER A 201 11.80 -9.56 3.55
CA SER A 201 12.20 -9.27 2.16
C SER A 201 11.28 -9.96 1.15
N ALA A 202 11.36 -9.56 -0.11
CA ALA A 202 10.69 -10.23 -1.23
C ALA A 202 10.94 -11.75 -1.25
N LEU A 203 12.19 -12.18 -1.01
CA LEU A 203 12.55 -13.59 -0.90
C LEU A 203 11.86 -14.28 0.28
N GLY A 204 11.80 -13.62 1.42
CA GLY A 204 11.09 -14.13 2.60
C GLY A 204 9.59 -14.29 2.34
N ALA A 205 8.98 -13.32 1.65
CA ALA A 205 7.57 -13.37 1.28
C ALA A 205 7.26 -14.49 0.27
N LEU A 206 8.09 -14.63 -0.77
CA LEU A 206 7.97 -15.74 -1.74
C LEU A 206 8.17 -17.09 -1.06
N ASN A 207 9.07 -17.20 -0.09
CA ASN A 207 9.23 -18.43 0.68
C ASN A 207 7.98 -18.76 1.51
N ALA A 208 7.35 -17.76 2.13
CA ALA A 208 6.09 -17.95 2.85
C ALA A 208 4.95 -18.40 1.91
N PHE A 209 4.83 -17.76 0.75
CA PHE A 209 3.83 -18.09 -0.26
C PHE A 209 4.04 -19.46 -0.91
N LEU A 210 5.30 -19.91 -1.05
CA LEU A 210 5.60 -21.25 -1.55
C LEU A 210 4.93 -22.34 -0.69
N GLY A 211 4.83 -22.14 0.63
CA GLY A 211 4.08 -23.04 1.52
C GLY A 211 2.58 -23.08 1.19
N THR A 212 1.99 -21.98 0.71
CA THR A 212 0.60 -21.91 0.24
C THR A 212 0.41 -22.66 -1.08
N VAL A 213 1.35 -22.53 -2.02
CA VAL A 213 1.39 -23.33 -3.27
C VAL A 213 1.46 -24.82 -2.95
N GLN A 214 2.39 -25.23 -2.10
CA GLN A 214 2.55 -26.62 -1.66
C GLN A 214 1.34 -27.18 -0.91
N SER A 215 0.53 -26.31 -0.31
CA SER A 215 -0.72 -26.68 0.37
C SER A 215 -1.92 -26.78 -0.58
N GLY A 216 -1.73 -26.54 -1.88
CA GLY A 216 -2.73 -26.78 -2.93
C GLY A 216 -3.32 -25.54 -3.59
N ALA A 217 -2.68 -24.36 -3.46
CA ALA A 217 -3.11 -23.19 -4.22
C ALA A 217 -2.92 -23.43 -5.73
N VAL A 218 -3.95 -23.14 -6.53
CA VAL A 218 -3.93 -23.30 -7.99
C VAL A 218 -3.31 -22.05 -8.60
N VAL A 219 -2.01 -22.11 -8.83
CA VAL A 219 -1.21 -21.02 -9.39
C VAL A 219 -0.26 -21.62 -10.42
N THR A 220 -0.13 -20.98 -11.58
CA THR A 220 0.83 -21.44 -12.62
C THR A 220 1.90 -20.41 -12.92
N ALA A 221 1.69 -19.15 -12.58
CA ALA A 221 2.71 -18.11 -12.71
C ALA A 221 2.56 -17.01 -11.65
N VAL A 222 3.69 -16.56 -11.12
CA VAL A 222 3.80 -15.26 -10.44
C VAL A 222 4.12 -14.22 -11.51
N THR A 223 3.23 -13.26 -11.69
CA THR A 223 3.32 -12.26 -12.77
C THR A 223 3.84 -10.92 -12.30
N ASP A 224 3.69 -10.59 -11.01
CA ASP A 224 4.24 -9.38 -10.42
C ASP A 224 4.47 -9.52 -8.90
N LEU A 225 5.33 -8.67 -8.35
CA LEU A 225 5.65 -8.62 -6.92
C LEU A 225 5.97 -7.18 -6.50
N TYR A 226 5.14 -6.61 -5.63
CA TYR A 226 5.33 -5.24 -5.16
C TYR A 226 4.94 -5.06 -3.69
N LEU A 227 5.43 -3.97 -3.10
CA LEU A 227 5.10 -3.57 -1.73
C LEU A 227 3.77 -2.84 -1.70
N CYS A 228 2.94 -3.19 -0.73
CA CYS A 228 1.68 -2.54 -0.42
C CYS A 228 1.53 -2.38 1.10
N TYR A 229 0.45 -1.72 1.52
CA TYR A 229 0.00 -1.74 2.91
C TYR A 229 -1.30 -2.53 3.02
N GLU A 230 -1.53 -3.14 4.17
CA GLU A 230 -2.85 -3.62 4.58
C GLU A 230 -3.40 -2.65 5.63
N LEU A 231 -4.62 -2.16 5.40
CA LEU A 231 -5.37 -1.43 6.42
C LEU A 231 -5.88 -2.42 7.47
N GLN A 232 -5.48 -2.19 8.72
CA GLN A 232 -5.94 -2.93 9.89
C GLN A 232 -6.55 -1.96 10.89
N SER A 233 -7.79 -2.25 11.28
CA SER A 233 -8.55 -1.44 12.24
C SER A 233 -8.77 -2.23 13.52
N THR A 234 -8.32 -1.68 14.64
CA THR A 234 -8.61 -2.22 15.98
C THR A 234 -9.20 -1.13 16.87
N THR A 235 -9.79 -1.52 18.00
CA THR A 235 -10.31 -0.54 18.98
C THR A 235 -9.22 0.37 19.56
N ALA A 236 -7.96 -0.07 19.59
CA ALA A 236 -6.84 0.71 20.12
C ALA A 236 -6.15 1.56 19.04
N THR A 237 -6.13 1.07 17.79
CA THR A 237 -5.55 1.75 16.62
C THR A 237 -6.55 1.66 15.47
N PRO A 238 -7.43 2.66 15.32
CA PRO A 238 -8.52 2.62 14.35
C PRO A 238 -8.05 2.52 12.89
N MET A 239 -6.89 3.11 12.59
CA MET A 239 -6.26 3.05 11.27
C MET A 239 -4.77 2.74 11.43
N ALA A 240 -4.41 1.47 11.24
CA ALA A 240 -3.03 1.02 11.18
C ALA A 240 -2.70 0.50 9.78
N LEU A 241 -1.58 0.93 9.22
CA LEU A 241 -1.05 0.41 7.96
C LEU A 241 0.08 -0.55 8.26
N VAL A 242 -0.11 -1.81 7.87
CA VAL A 242 0.90 -2.86 8.02
C VAL A 242 1.50 -3.16 6.66
N PRO A 243 2.83 -3.06 6.47
CA PRO A 243 3.46 -3.37 5.19
C PRO A 243 3.22 -4.84 4.82
N ALA A 244 2.98 -5.08 3.54
CA ALA A 244 2.80 -6.41 2.97
C ALA A 244 3.44 -6.47 1.58
N TRP A 245 3.76 -7.69 1.14
CA TRP A 245 4.07 -7.97 -0.26
C TRP A 245 2.82 -8.45 -0.98
N CYS A 246 2.45 -7.80 -2.07
CA CYS A 246 1.46 -8.31 -2.99
C CYS A 246 2.15 -9.20 -4.03
N ILE A 247 1.78 -10.47 -4.04
CA ILE A 247 2.18 -11.45 -5.04
C ILE A 247 1.03 -11.56 -6.03
N VAL A 248 1.21 -11.01 -7.23
CA VAL A 248 0.23 -11.10 -8.31
C VAL A 248 0.47 -12.40 -9.05
N THR A 249 -0.59 -13.17 -9.24
CA THR A 249 -0.54 -14.44 -9.98
C THR A 249 -1.53 -14.45 -11.12
N ASP A 250 -1.51 -15.51 -11.92
CA ASP A 250 -2.45 -15.74 -13.01
C ASP A 250 -3.89 -16.04 -12.55
N THR A 251 -4.09 -16.37 -11.26
CA THR A 251 -5.40 -16.76 -10.72
C THR A 251 -5.94 -15.80 -9.67
N SER A 252 -5.11 -15.38 -8.71
CA SER A 252 -5.48 -14.45 -7.64
C SER A 252 -4.29 -13.69 -7.10
N ASN A 253 -4.54 -12.54 -6.49
CA ASN A 253 -3.51 -11.86 -5.72
C ASN A 253 -3.41 -12.47 -4.32
N TYR A 254 -2.20 -12.50 -3.78
CA TYR A 254 -1.92 -12.91 -2.41
C TYR A 254 -1.15 -11.81 -1.69
N TYR A 255 -1.44 -11.61 -0.40
CA TYR A 255 -0.76 -10.65 0.43
C TYR A 255 0.02 -11.38 1.52
N VAL A 256 1.31 -11.08 1.62
CA VAL A 256 2.18 -11.62 2.67
C VAL A 256 2.52 -10.52 3.64
N ASN A 257 2.03 -10.65 4.87
CA ASN A 257 2.29 -9.68 5.92
C ASN A 257 3.80 -9.60 6.22
N CYS A 258 4.40 -8.41 6.13
CA CYS A 258 5.85 -8.26 6.25
C CYS A 258 6.38 -8.54 7.66
N TYR A 259 5.55 -8.57 8.70
CA TYR A 259 6.01 -8.86 10.07
C TYR A 259 5.79 -10.31 10.49
N THR A 260 4.68 -10.91 10.05
CA THR A 260 4.29 -12.25 10.51
C THR A 260 4.56 -13.35 9.48
N GLY A 261 4.69 -12.99 8.19
CA GLY A 261 4.75 -13.95 7.10
C GLY A 261 3.43 -14.66 6.82
N SER A 262 2.33 -14.23 7.45
CA SER A 262 1.00 -14.75 7.17
C SER A 262 0.60 -14.41 5.73
N VAL A 263 0.04 -15.40 5.03
CA VAL A 263 -0.44 -15.26 3.65
C VAL A 263 -1.96 -15.20 3.65
N SER A 264 -2.53 -14.19 3.01
CA SER A 264 -3.96 -14.05 2.73
C SER A 264 -4.18 -13.97 1.22
N ALA A 265 -5.35 -14.42 0.74
CA ALA A 265 -5.79 -14.21 -0.64
C ALA A 265 -6.63 -12.93 -0.70
N ALA A 266 -6.60 -12.26 -1.86
CA ALA A 266 -7.44 -11.10 -2.16
C ALA A 266 -8.94 -11.44 -2.28
#